data_AF-A0A7R7YJL0-F1
#
_entry.id   AF-A0A7R7YJL0-F1
#
_cell.length_a   1.000
_cell.length_b   1.000
_cell.length_c   1.000
_cell.angle_alpha   90.00
_cell.angle_beta   90.00
_cell.angle_gamma   90.00
#
_symmetry.space_group_name_H-M   'P 1'
#
loop_
_entity.id
_entity.type
_entity.pdbx_description
1 polymer ?
#
loop_
_entity_poly.entity_id
_entity_poly.type
_entity_poly.pdbx_seq_one_letter_code
_entity_poly.pdbx_strand_id
1 'polypeptide(L)'
;MILLAAHGSPDPRAQALAQGLRKGLERRLGEEVLLGFIEHQSPTLLESALELARRGGGVVLPLLLLGAGHLKADLPLALEAARVRYPKARFLLARPLGTHPALVALWAERLRRRGPRPRTGRSWS
;
A
#
# COMPACT_ATOMS: atom_id res chain seq x y z
N MET A 1 2.11 -10.60 -11.83
CA MET A 1 2.24 -9.13 -11.96
C MET A 1 1.30 -8.42 -10.99
N ILE A 2 1.86 -7.46 -10.26
CA ILE A 2 1.23 -6.86 -9.08
C ILE A 2 1.24 -5.34 -9.21
N LEU A 3 0.14 -4.67 -8.83
CA LEU A 3 0.07 -3.22 -8.64
C LEU A 3 -0.20 -2.90 -7.18
N LEU A 4 0.67 -2.11 -6.56
CA LEU A 4 0.43 -1.47 -5.28
C LEU A 4 -0.24 -0.11 -5.52
N ALA A 5 -1.48 0.01 -5.08
CA ALA A 5 -2.24 1.26 -5.17
C ALA A 5 -2.07 2.03 -3.86
N ALA A 6 -1.33 3.13 -3.90
CA ALA A 6 -1.04 4.00 -2.78
C ALA A 6 -1.83 5.32 -2.88
N HIS A 7 -2.08 5.97 -1.76
CA HIS A 7 -2.66 7.31 -1.78
C HIS A 7 -1.67 8.33 -2.34
N GLY A 8 -0.47 8.32 -1.77
CA GLY A 8 0.57 9.30 -2.06
C GLY A 8 0.78 10.25 -0.90
N SER A 9 1.79 11.11 -1.01
CA SER A 9 2.24 12.01 0.05
C SER A 9 3.29 13.02 -0.46
N PRO A 10 3.19 14.30 -0.07
CA PRO A 10 4.25 15.26 -0.37
C PRO A 10 5.52 15.01 0.46
N ASP A 11 5.47 14.21 1.53
CA ASP A 11 6.64 13.90 2.37
C ASP A 11 7.60 12.92 1.67
N PRO A 12 8.86 13.31 1.38
CA PRO A 12 9.86 12.42 0.79
C PRO A 12 10.13 11.15 1.61
N ARG A 13 9.94 11.19 2.93
CA ARG A 13 10.10 10.01 3.80
C ARG A 13 9.01 8.98 3.52
N ALA A 14 7.76 9.44 3.39
CA ALA A 14 6.65 8.57 3.03
C ALA A 14 6.81 7.99 1.62
N GLN A 15 7.32 8.79 0.67
CA GLN A 15 7.67 8.32 -0.68
C GLN A 15 8.71 7.19 -0.65
N ALA A 16 9.77 7.36 0.14
CA ALA A 16 10.82 6.36 0.29
C ALA A 16 10.27 5.04 0.90
N LEU A 17 9.30 5.11 1.81
CA LEU A 17 8.65 3.92 2.38
C LEU A 17 7.86 3.14 1.32
N ALA A 18 7.09 3.82 0.46
CA ALA A 18 6.36 3.15 -0.62
C ALA A 18 7.31 2.44 -1.60
N GLN A 19 8.41 3.11 -1.98
CA GLN A 19 9.45 2.50 -2.82
C GLN A 19 10.16 1.34 -2.13
N GLY A 20 10.42 1.47 -0.82
CA GLY A 20 11.00 0.40 -0.01
C GLY A 20 10.11 -0.84 0.03
N LEU A 21 8.79 -0.65 0.17
CA LEU A 21 7.82 -1.73 0.15
C LEU A 21 7.76 -2.43 -1.22
N ARG A 22 7.72 -1.67 -2.32
CA ARG A 22 7.78 -2.22 -3.69
C ARG A 22 9.01 -3.11 -3.86
N LYS A 23 10.20 -2.57 -3.60
CA LYS A 23 11.47 -3.31 -3.73
C LYS A 23 11.53 -4.53 -2.81
N GLY A 24 10.96 -4.42 -1.60
CA GLY A 24 10.87 -5.53 -0.66
C GLY A 24 10.01 -6.68 -1.18
N LEU A 25 8.85 -6.35 -1.75
CA LEU A 25 7.95 -7.34 -2.36
C LEU A 25 8.55 -7.97 -3.62
N GLU A 26 9.17 -7.17 -4.50
CA GLU A 26 9.87 -7.68 -5.69
C GLU A 26 10.91 -8.73 -5.30
N ARG A 27 11.78 -8.43 -4.32
CA ARG A 27 12.78 -9.39 -3.83
C ARG A 27 12.16 -10.62 -3.21
N ARG A 28 11.03 -10.49 -2.51
CA ARG A 28 10.41 -11.61 -1.78
C ARG A 28 9.63 -12.54 -2.70
N LEU A 29 9.05 -12.01 -3.77
CA LEU A 29 8.18 -12.74 -4.69
C LEU A 29 8.91 -13.17 -5.97
N GLY A 30 10.01 -12.50 -6.34
CA GLY A 30 10.67 -12.72 -7.63
C GLY A 30 9.86 -12.19 -8.83
N GLU A 31 8.88 -11.32 -8.58
CA GLU A 31 8.01 -10.72 -9.61
C GLU A 31 8.13 -9.20 -9.59
N GLU A 32 7.92 -8.58 -10.74
CA GLU A 32 7.79 -7.12 -10.86
C GLU A 32 6.54 -6.60 -10.15
N VAL A 33 6.70 -5.48 -9.43
CA VAL A 33 5.63 -4.82 -8.70
C VAL A 33 5.52 -3.37 -9.16
N LEU A 34 4.38 -2.98 -9.71
CA LEU A 34 4.07 -1.61 -10.09
C LEU A 34 3.63 -0.80 -8.86
N LEU A 35 3.90 0.50 -8.87
CA LEU A 35 3.39 1.47 -7.89
C LEU A 35 2.54 2.50 -8.63
N GLY A 36 1.31 2.71 -8.15
CA GLY A 36 0.42 3.77 -8.63
C GLY A 36 -0.09 4.62 -7.47
N PHE A 37 -0.10 5.93 -7.66
CA PHE A 37 -0.47 6.91 -6.62
C PHE A 37 -1.73 7.68 -7.00
N ILE A 38 -2.62 7.94 -6.04
CA ILE A 38 -3.78 8.83 -6.26
C ILE A 38 -3.32 10.27 -6.48
N GLU A 39 -2.36 10.72 -5.67
CA GLU A 39 -1.90 12.10 -5.64
C GLU A 39 -0.39 12.19 -5.36
N HIS A 40 0.17 13.38 -5.56
CA HIS A 40 1.54 13.79 -5.21
C HIS A 40 2.71 13.11 -5.91
N GLN A 41 2.58 11.87 -6.40
CA GLN A 41 3.66 11.19 -7.11
C GLN A 41 3.22 10.55 -8.41
N SER A 42 4.22 10.28 -9.24
CA SER A 42 4.11 9.47 -10.44
C SER A 42 4.79 8.10 -10.23
N PRO A 43 4.34 7.05 -10.92
CA PRO A 43 3.19 7.04 -11.84
C PRO A 43 1.84 7.19 -11.11
N THR A 44 0.91 7.89 -11.72
CA THR A 44 -0.47 7.98 -11.22
C THR A 44 -1.11 6.59 -11.18
N LEU A 45 -2.18 6.46 -10.38
CA LEU A 45 -2.92 5.21 -10.26
C LEU A 45 -3.47 4.75 -11.62
N LEU A 46 -3.96 5.70 -12.44
CA LEU A 46 -4.45 5.41 -13.79
C LEU A 46 -3.32 4.96 -14.73
N GLU A 47 -2.18 5.64 -14.74
CA GLU A 47 -1.03 5.24 -15.57
C GLU A 47 -0.57 3.81 -15.25
N SER A 48 -0.51 3.48 -13.96
CA SER A 48 -0.12 2.13 -13.52
C SER A 48 -1.20 1.09 -13.83
N ALA A 49 -2.48 1.45 -13.71
CA ALA A 49 -3.59 0.58 -14.07
C ALA A 49 -3.58 0.29 -15.57
N LEU A 50 -3.36 1.31 -16.41
CA LEU A 50 -3.23 1.17 -17.87
C LEU A 50 -2.03 0.29 -18.24
N GLU A 51 -0.89 0.46 -17.59
CA GLU A 51 0.29 -0.37 -17.82
C GLU A 51 0.05 -1.83 -17.42
N LEU A 52 -0.59 -2.07 -16.27
CA LEU A 52 -1.01 -3.41 -15.86
C LEU A 52 -1.99 -4.03 -16.87
N ALA A 53 -2.96 -3.25 -17.35
CA ALA A 53 -3.98 -3.69 -18.30
C ALA A 53 -3.38 -4.04 -19.66
N ARG A 54 -2.45 -3.21 -20.16
CA ARG A 54 -1.70 -3.43 -21.39
C ARG A 54 -0.98 -4.78 -21.39
N ARG A 55 -0.59 -5.25 -20.21
CA ARG A 55 0.08 -6.54 -19.99
C ARG A 55 -0.88 -7.70 -19.68
N GLY A 56 -2.19 -7.49 -19.80
CA GLY A 56 -3.22 -8.52 -19.60
C GLY A 56 -3.89 -8.49 -18.21
N GLY A 57 -3.47 -7.61 -17.32
CA GLY A 57 -3.99 -7.48 -15.96
C GLY A 57 -3.13 -8.15 -14.89
N GLY A 58 -3.67 -8.27 -13.68
CA GLY A 58 -2.94 -8.82 -12.53
C GLY A 58 -3.61 -8.52 -11.18
N VAL A 59 -2.85 -8.70 -10.11
CA VAL A 59 -3.33 -8.47 -8.74
C VAL A 59 -3.12 -7.02 -8.37
N VAL A 60 -4.14 -6.39 -7.80
CA VAL A 60 -4.08 -5.01 -7.31
C VAL A 60 -4.22 -5.04 -5.79
N LEU A 61 -3.23 -4.51 -5.07
CA LEU A 61 -3.22 -4.42 -3.61
C LEU A 61 -3.35 -2.96 -3.17
N PRO A 62 -4.46 -2.58 -2.51
CA PRO A 62 -4.60 -1.28 -1.88
C PRO A 62 -3.66 -1.17 -0.66
N LEU A 63 -2.73 -0.22 -0.66
CA LEU A 63 -1.82 0.05 0.46
C LEU A 63 -2.51 0.89 1.54
N LEU A 64 -3.55 0.32 2.15
CA LEU A 64 -4.26 0.90 3.29
C LEU A 64 -4.03 0.03 4.51
N LEU A 65 -3.41 0.60 5.54
CA LEU A 65 -3.29 -0.06 6.84
C LEU A 65 -4.61 -0.01 7.60
N LEU A 66 -5.26 1.16 7.59
CA LEU A 66 -6.57 1.42 8.17
C LEU A 66 -7.38 2.17 7.11
N GLY A 67 -8.69 1.91 7.04
CA GLY A 67 -9.51 2.30 5.89
C GLY A 67 -9.30 3.76 5.45
N ALA A 68 -9.06 3.96 4.16
CA ALA A 68 -9.05 5.28 3.53
C ALA A 68 -10.19 5.33 2.52
N GLY A 69 -11.09 6.31 2.68
CA GLY A 69 -12.26 6.48 1.83
C GLY A 69 -11.91 6.75 0.37
N HIS A 70 -10.86 7.53 0.11
CA HIS A 70 -10.46 7.93 -1.25
C HIS A 70 -10.05 6.75 -2.12
N LEU A 71 -9.14 5.90 -1.66
CA LEU A 71 -8.72 4.73 -2.43
C LEU A 71 -9.85 3.71 -2.68
N LYS A 72 -10.93 3.72 -1.87
CA LYS A 72 -12.12 2.91 -2.18
C LYS A 72 -12.89 3.42 -3.40
N ALA A 73 -12.82 4.72 -3.71
CA ALA A 73 -13.51 5.33 -4.85
C ALA A 73 -12.60 5.46 -6.08
N ASP A 74 -11.38 5.94 -5.91
CA ASP A 74 -10.45 6.24 -7.02
C ASP A 74 -9.94 4.98 -7.71
N LEU A 75 -9.73 3.90 -6.95
CA LEU A 75 -9.19 2.66 -7.51
C LEU A 75 -10.16 1.97 -8.48
N PRO A 76 -11.45 1.72 -8.13
CA PRO A 76 -12.40 1.19 -9.09
C PRO A 76 -12.51 2.03 -10.37
N LEU A 77 -12.49 3.37 -10.26
CA LEU A 77 -12.53 4.27 -11.41
C LEU A 77 -11.32 4.10 -12.32
N ALA A 78 -10.11 4.06 -11.76
CA ALA A 78 -8.89 3.85 -12.53
C ALA A 78 -8.86 2.47 -13.22
N LEU A 79 -9.31 1.42 -12.54
CA LEU A 79 -9.37 0.08 -13.10
C LEU A 79 -10.42 -0.03 -14.22
N GLU A 80 -11.56 0.64 -14.11
CA GLU A 80 -12.54 0.66 -15.20
C GLU A 80 -12.09 1.48 -16.40
N ALA A 81 -11.46 2.63 -16.20
CA ALA A 81 -10.86 3.38 -17.30
C ALA A 81 -9.81 2.53 -18.04
N ALA A 82 -9.00 1.76 -17.31
CA ALA A 82 -8.05 0.83 -17.90
C ALA A 82 -8.74 -0.33 -18.64
N ARG A 83 -9.87 -0.84 -18.13
CA ARG A 83 -10.67 -1.88 -18.79
C ARG A 83 -11.31 -1.40 -20.09
N VAL A 84 -11.82 -0.16 -20.12
CA VAL A 84 -12.36 0.45 -21.35
C VAL A 84 -11.31 0.45 -22.45
N ARG A 85 -10.04 0.76 -22.11
CA ARG A 85 -8.94 0.73 -23.07
C ARG A 85 -8.46 -0.68 -23.42
N TYR A 86 -8.49 -1.60 -22.46
CA TYR A 86 -8.03 -2.98 -22.61
C TYR A 86 -9.10 -3.98 -22.11
N PRO A 87 -10.15 -4.28 -22.92
CA PRO A 87 -11.31 -5.05 -22.47
C PRO A 87 -11.00 -6.48 -22.03
N LYS A 88 -9.89 -7.05 -22.49
CA LYS A 88 -9.45 -8.41 -22.13
C LYS A 88 -8.65 -8.47 -20.82
N ALA A 89 -8.26 -7.32 -20.25
CA ALA A 89 -7.49 -7.27 -19.02
C ALA A 89 -8.30 -7.78 -17.82
N ARG A 90 -7.66 -8.55 -16.94
CA ARG A 90 -8.29 -9.09 -15.73
C ARG A 90 -7.60 -8.55 -14.48
N PHE A 91 -8.35 -7.83 -13.65
CA PHE A 91 -7.87 -7.33 -12.37
C PHE A 91 -8.42 -8.16 -11.22
N LEU A 92 -7.53 -8.55 -10.30
CA LEU A 92 -7.90 -9.23 -9.07
C LEU A 92 -7.57 -8.31 -7.89
N LEU A 93 -8.61 -7.80 -7.22
CA LEU A 93 -8.41 -6.94 -6.06
C LEU A 93 -8.07 -7.78 -4.83
N ALA A 94 -6.86 -7.61 -4.30
CA ALA A 94 -6.46 -8.21 -3.04
C ALA A 94 -7.14 -7.50 -1.87
N ARG A 95 -7.43 -8.25 -0.81
CA ARG A 95 -7.96 -7.69 0.43
C ARG A 95 -6.90 -6.79 1.09
N PRO A 96 -7.27 -5.58 1.56
CA PRO A 96 -6.39 -4.78 2.38
C PRO A 96 -5.93 -5.55 3.62
N LEU A 97 -4.74 -5.21 4.15
CA LEU A 97 -4.18 -5.92 5.31
C LEU A 97 -5.05 -5.77 6.58
N GLY A 98 -5.70 -4.62 6.78
CA GLY A 98 -6.59 -4.38 7.91
C GLY A 98 -5.97 -4.77 9.26
N THR A 99 -6.74 -5.48 10.09
CA THR A 99 -6.33 -5.98 11.41
C THR A 99 -5.71 -7.37 11.36
N HIS A 100 -4.93 -7.68 10.32
CA HIS A 100 -4.29 -8.98 10.18
C HIS A 100 -3.49 -9.35 11.46
N PRO A 101 -3.63 -10.56 12.03
CA PRO A 101 -2.99 -10.94 13.29
C PRO A 101 -1.47 -10.73 13.32
N ALA A 102 -0.80 -10.94 12.19
CA ALA A 102 0.65 -10.68 12.07
C ALA A 102 1.01 -9.20 12.28
N LEU A 103 0.16 -8.26 11.83
CA LEU A 103 0.38 -6.83 12.09
C LEU A 103 0.22 -6.54 13.59
N VAL A 104 -0.83 -7.08 14.22
CA VAL A 104 -1.05 -6.91 15.67
C VAL A 104 0.15 -7.44 16.48
N ALA A 105 0.68 -8.60 16.10
CA ALA A 105 1.88 -9.17 16.73
C ALA A 105 3.11 -8.25 16.58
N LEU A 106 3.37 -7.73 15.38
CA LEU A 106 4.48 -6.79 15.12
C LEU A 106 4.32 -5.49 15.92
N TRP A 107 3.10 -4.96 16.03
CA TRP A 107 2.82 -3.79 16.85
C TRP A 107 3.07 -4.05 18.33
N ALA A 108 2.59 -5.18 18.86
CA ALA A 108 2.82 -5.58 20.25
C ALA A 108 4.30 -5.71 20.57
N GLU A 109 5.08 -6.33 19.66
CA GLU A 109 6.53 -6.46 19.81
C GLU A 109 7.23 -5.09 19.83
N ARG A 110 6.84 -4.18 18.93
CA ARG A 110 7.37 -2.82 18.90
C ARG A 110 7.06 -2.03 20.18
N LEU A 111 5.86 -2.18 20.73
CA LEU A 111 5.45 -1.52 21.97
C LEU A 111 6.23 -2.05 23.18
N ARG A 112 6.43 -3.37 23.27
CA ARG A 112 7.23 -3.99 24.35
C ARG A 112 8.69 -3.52 24.33
N ARG A 113 9.27 -3.35 23.14
CA ARG A 113 10.64 -2.82 22.97
C ARG A 113 10.83 -1.37 23.43
N ARG A 114 9.74 -0.62 23.67
CA ARG A 114 9.82 0.78 24.12
C ARG A 114 10.29 0.93 25.58
N GLY A 115 10.43 -0.17 26.32
CA GLY A 115 10.79 -0.19 27.75
C GLY A 115 9.68 0.39 28.64
N PRO A 116 9.64 0.07 29.94
CA PRO A 116 8.73 0.74 30.86
C PRO A 116 9.05 2.25 30.92
N ARG A 117 8.01 3.10 30.97
CA ARG A 117 8.19 4.51 31.39
C ARG A 117 8.93 4.50 32.74
N PRO A 118 9.91 5.39 32.98
CA PRO A 118 10.47 5.53 34.31
C PRO A 118 9.31 5.81 35.28
N ARG A 119 9.16 4.96 36.31
CA ARG A 119 8.28 5.27 37.42
C ARG A 119 8.82 6.57 38.01
N THR A 120 8.09 7.67 37.86
CA THR A 120 8.35 8.87 38.64
C THR A 120 8.01 8.55 40.09
N GLY A 121 8.96 7.93 40.78
CA GLY A 121 8.99 7.88 42.22
C GLY A 121 9.35 9.28 42.70
N ARG A 122 8.35 10.09 43.03
CA ARG A 122 8.50 11.13 44.04
C ARG A 122 7.65 10.69 45.22
N SER A 123 8.31 10.02 46.16
CA SER A 123 7.89 9.98 47.56
C SER A 123 7.87 11.43 48.05
N TRP A 124 6.69 11.93 48.38
CA TRP A 124 6.58 13.09 49.26
C TRP A 124 6.60 12.55 50.68
N SER A 125 7.72 12.81 51.36
CA SER A 125 7.82 12.85 52.82
C SER A 125 8.00 14.31 53.19
#